data_AF-A0AAQ3SU19-F1
#
_entry.id   AF-A0AAQ3SU19-F1
#
_cell.length_a   1.000
_cell.length_b   1.000
_cell.length_c   1.000
_cell.angle_alpha   90.00
_cell.angle_beta   90.00
_cell.angle_gamma   90.00
#
_symmetry.space_group_name_H-M   'P 1'
#
loop_
_entity.id
_entity.type
_entity.pdbx_description
1 polymer ?
#
loop_
_entity_poly.entity_id
_entity_poly.type
_entity_poly.pdbx_seq_one_letter_code
_entity_poly.pdbx_strand_id
1 'polypeptide(L)'
;MEMGGTRECGGRGEAMEKPTPEAAAAAAEEVSARFRSLVDPDDIASIRQTQHLILGRLQDSNAVLSHFNEYSEQCFAEVSGDFANKTRLLKSMKADLDHIFTKLRGMKARLAATYPDAFPDGAMSKTMDQRPDLEIPLD
;
A
#
# COMPACT_ATOMS: atom_id res chain seq x y z
N MET A 1 98.70 -7.65 -44.99
CA MET A 1 98.46 -6.41 -44.22
C MET A 1 97.52 -5.59 -45.08
N GLU A 2 96.22 -5.74 -44.82
CA GLU A 2 95.38 -4.78 -44.06
C GLU A 2 95.08 -3.53 -44.89
N MET A 3 93.91 -2.91 -44.93
CA MET A 3 92.56 -3.09 -44.40
C MET A 3 91.80 -1.90 -45.02
N GLY A 4 90.51 -2.01 -45.31
CA GLY A 4 89.76 -0.80 -45.73
C GLY A 4 88.37 -1.06 -46.26
N GLY A 5 87.52 -1.72 -45.46
CA GLY A 5 86.10 -1.83 -45.75
C GLY A 5 85.36 -0.52 -45.44
N THR A 6 84.64 0.00 -46.43
CA THR A 6 83.57 0.98 -46.21
C THR A 6 82.24 0.23 -46.18
N ARG A 7 81.63 0.17 -44.99
CA ARG A 7 80.30 -0.38 -44.74
C ARG A 7 79.24 0.54 -45.36
N GLU A 8 78.42 0.01 -46.24
CA GLU A 8 77.13 0.62 -46.58
C GLU A 8 76.18 0.48 -45.39
N CYS A 9 75.74 1.61 -44.83
CA CYS A 9 74.65 1.65 -43.86
C CYS A 9 73.33 1.43 -44.60
N GLY A 10 72.86 0.18 -44.63
CA GLY A 10 71.50 -0.16 -45.00
C GLY A 10 70.50 0.31 -43.94
N GLY A 11 69.85 1.43 -44.18
CA GLY A 11 68.61 1.81 -43.51
C GLY A 11 67.42 1.28 -44.31
N ARG A 12 66.91 0.10 -43.97
CA ARG A 12 65.58 -0.33 -44.44
C ARG A 12 64.55 0.53 -43.73
N GLY A 13 64.00 1.52 -44.44
CA GLY A 13 62.68 2.03 -44.10
C GLY A 13 61.69 0.89 -44.34
N GLU A 14 61.16 0.30 -43.28
CA GLU A 14 60.03 -0.61 -43.37
C GLU A 14 58.83 0.22 -43.86
N ALA A 15 58.51 0.08 -45.14
CA ALA A 15 57.27 0.58 -45.69
C ALA A 15 56.13 -0.13 -44.95
N MET A 16 55.34 0.64 -44.19
CA MET A 16 54.15 0.12 -43.52
C MET A 16 53.18 -0.39 -44.59
N GLU A 17 53.12 -1.71 -44.74
CA GLU A 17 52.25 -2.41 -45.68
C GLU A 17 50.79 -2.07 -45.34
N LYS A 18 50.09 -1.42 -46.29
CA LYS A 18 48.66 -1.14 -46.13
C LYS A 18 47.93 -2.49 -46.09
N PRO A 19 47.04 -2.72 -45.11
CA PRO A 19 46.33 -3.98 -45.00
C PRO A 19 45.56 -4.24 -46.29
N THR A 20 45.69 -5.46 -46.81
CA THR A 20 44.98 -5.89 -48.01
C THR A 20 43.47 -5.89 -47.75
N PRO A 21 42.63 -5.64 -48.77
CA PRO A 21 41.17 -5.64 -48.61
C PRO A 21 40.63 -6.96 -48.04
N GLU A 22 41.29 -8.08 -48.32
CA GLU A 22 40.97 -9.40 -47.78
C GLU A 22 41.26 -9.50 -46.27
N ALA A 23 42.39 -8.97 -45.80
CA ALA A 23 42.72 -8.93 -44.38
C ALA A 23 41.75 -8.02 -43.59
N ALA A 24 41.32 -6.90 -44.18
CA ALA A 24 40.32 -6.02 -43.58
C ALA A 24 38.94 -6.69 -43.50
N ALA A 25 38.55 -7.46 -44.53
CA ALA A 25 37.29 -8.22 -44.53
C ALA A 25 37.30 -9.34 -43.48
N ALA A 26 38.40 -10.10 -43.37
CA ALA A 26 38.56 -11.14 -42.36
C ALA A 26 38.52 -10.58 -40.93
N ALA A 27 39.19 -9.44 -40.68
CA ALA A 27 39.13 -8.77 -39.38
C ALA A 27 37.72 -8.27 -39.05
N ALA A 28 37.00 -7.71 -40.03
CA ALA A 28 35.61 -7.29 -39.84
C ALA A 28 34.69 -8.48 -39.55
N GLU A 29 34.92 -9.62 -40.21
CA GLU A 29 34.17 -10.86 -39.98
C GLU A 29 34.42 -11.41 -38.58
N GLU A 30 35.68 -11.46 -38.13
CA GLU A 30 36.05 -11.87 -36.77
C GLU A 30 35.41 -10.98 -35.70
N VAL A 31 35.49 -9.66 -35.88
CA VAL A 31 34.83 -8.69 -34.98
C VAL A 31 33.32 -8.93 -34.96
N SER A 32 32.69 -9.13 -36.12
CA SER A 32 31.26 -9.40 -36.20
C SER A 32 30.86 -10.73 -35.53
N ALA A 33 31.72 -11.76 -35.60
CA ALA A 33 31.50 -13.05 -34.95
C ALA A 33 31.60 -12.91 -33.42
N ARG A 34 32.60 -12.16 -32.93
CA ARG A 34 32.74 -11.82 -31.51
C ARG A 34 31.51 -11.08 -31.00
N PHE A 35 31.04 -10.06 -31.72
CA PHE A 35 29.82 -9.32 -31.35
C PHE A 35 28.59 -10.22 -31.28
N ARG A 36 28.42 -11.18 -32.20
CA ARG A 36 27.32 -12.15 -32.16
C ARG A 36 27.41 -13.09 -30.97
N SER A 37 28.61 -13.44 -30.50
CA SER A 37 28.80 -14.29 -29.33
C SER A 37 28.60 -13.59 -27.98
N LEU A 38 28.48 -12.26 -27.96
CA LEU A 38 28.28 -11.51 -26.71
C LEU A 38 26.89 -11.72 -26.11
N VAL A 39 25.93 -12.18 -26.91
CA VAL A 39 24.55 -12.43 -26.47
C VAL A 39 24.17 -13.84 -26.86
N ASP A 40 23.82 -14.64 -25.87
CA ASP A 40 23.25 -15.96 -26.08
C ASP A 40 21.76 -15.81 -26.44
N PRO A 41 21.31 -16.24 -27.63
CA PRO A 41 19.90 -16.18 -28.01
C PRO A 41 19.00 -17.03 -27.13
N ASP A 42 19.51 -18.11 -26.53
CA ASP A 42 18.76 -18.99 -25.63
C ASP A 42 18.50 -18.30 -24.30
N ASP A 43 19.47 -17.53 -23.79
CA ASP A 43 19.27 -16.69 -22.59
C ASP A 43 18.20 -15.62 -22.84
N ILE A 44 18.20 -14.97 -24.01
CA ILE A 44 17.15 -13.99 -24.37
C ILE A 44 15.78 -14.66 -24.44
N ALA A 45 15.69 -15.87 -25.01
CA ALA A 45 14.45 -16.63 -25.05
C ALA A 45 13.97 -17.02 -23.64
N SER A 46 14.89 -17.43 -22.77
CA SER A 46 14.63 -17.77 -21.37
C SER A 46 14.14 -16.56 -20.55
N ILE A 47 14.77 -15.40 -20.73
CA ILE A 47 14.33 -14.14 -20.13
C ILE A 47 12.91 -13.79 -20.59
N ARG A 48 12.65 -13.85 -21.91
CA ARG A 48 11.32 -13.55 -22.46
C ARG A 48 10.25 -14.50 -21.92
N GLN A 49 10.57 -15.78 -21.78
CA GLN A 49 9.66 -16.78 -21.22
C GLN A 49 9.37 -16.49 -19.73
N THR A 50 10.41 -16.18 -18.97
CA THR A 50 10.29 -15.82 -17.55
C THR A 50 9.43 -14.57 -17.38
N GLN A 51 9.62 -13.55 -18.22
CA GLN A 51 8.79 -12.34 -18.21
C GLN A 51 7.33 -12.63 -18.51
N HIS A 52 7.01 -13.53 -19.45
CA HIS A 52 5.62 -13.94 -19.72
C HIS A 52 4.99 -14.64 -18.51
N LEU A 53 5.73 -15.52 -17.84
CA LEU A 53 5.26 -16.19 -16.62
C LEU A 53 5.01 -15.18 -15.48
N ILE A 54 5.91 -14.22 -15.30
CA ILE A 54 5.75 -13.15 -14.30
C ILE A 54 4.51 -12.31 -14.63
N LEU A 55 4.35 -11.91 -15.89
CA LEU A 55 3.20 -11.12 -16.33
C LEU A 55 1.88 -11.85 -16.07
N GLY A 56 1.79 -13.12 -16.44
CA GLY A 56 0.58 -13.93 -16.17
C GLY A 56 0.26 -14.00 -14.69
N ARG A 57 1.25 -14.27 -13.83
CA ARG A 57 1.05 -14.30 -12.37
C ARG A 57 0.62 -12.95 -11.79
N LEU A 58 1.13 -11.85 -12.32
CA LEU A 58 0.73 -10.50 -11.91
C LEU A 58 -0.70 -10.19 -12.34
N GLN A 59 -1.09 -10.61 -13.55
CA GLN A 59 -2.46 -10.48 -14.04
C GLN A 59 -3.44 -11.30 -13.19
N ASP A 60 -3.12 -12.56 -12.90
CA ASP A 60 -3.93 -13.42 -12.02
C ASP A 60 -4.10 -12.81 -10.63
N SER A 61 -2.99 -12.30 -10.05
CA SER A 61 -3.03 -11.63 -8.74
C SER A 61 -3.88 -10.36 -8.77
N ASN A 62 -3.78 -9.57 -9.84
CA ASN A 62 -4.58 -8.35 -10.00
C ASN A 62 -6.07 -8.66 -10.13
N ALA A 63 -6.44 -9.73 -10.83
CA ALA A 63 -7.82 -10.17 -10.94
C ALA A 63 -8.40 -10.58 -9.58
N VAL A 64 -7.64 -11.34 -8.78
CA VAL A 64 -8.04 -11.72 -7.42
C VAL A 64 -8.22 -10.49 -6.52
N LEU A 65 -7.27 -9.55 -6.55
CA LEU A 65 -7.36 -8.31 -5.77
C LEU A 65 -8.54 -7.44 -6.18
N SER A 66 -8.83 -7.36 -7.48
CA SER A 66 -9.98 -6.59 -7.99
C SER A 66 -11.29 -7.17 -7.48
N HIS A 67 -11.46 -8.50 -7.56
CA HIS A 67 -12.64 -9.18 -7.02
C HIS A 67 -12.73 -9.02 -5.50
N PHE A 68 -11.61 -9.11 -4.77
CA PHE A 68 -11.59 -8.89 -3.33
C PHE A 68 -12.02 -7.47 -2.97
N ASN A 69 -11.53 -6.46 -3.69
CA ASN A 69 -11.90 -5.07 -3.44
C ASN A 69 -13.40 -4.85 -3.65
N GLU A 70 -13.96 -5.32 -4.76
CA GLU A 70 -15.38 -5.22 -5.06
C GLU A 70 -16.24 -5.94 -4.00
N TYR A 71 -15.86 -7.17 -3.64
CA TYR A 71 -16.55 -7.93 -2.60
C TYR A 71 -16.49 -7.24 -1.23
N SER A 72 -15.32 -6.70 -0.87
CA SER A 72 -15.13 -6.01 0.41
C SER A 72 -15.95 -4.73 0.51
N GLU A 73 -16.05 -3.98 -0.60
CA GLU A 73 -16.87 -2.78 -0.70
C GLU A 73 -18.35 -3.11 -0.54
N GLN A 74 -18.83 -4.16 -1.24
CA GLN A 74 -20.22 -4.60 -1.13
C GLN A 74 -20.58 -5.05 0.29
N CYS A 75 -19.74 -5.89 0.92
CA CYS A 75 -19.95 -6.34 2.29
C CYS A 75 -19.99 -5.16 3.29
N PHE A 76 -19.10 -4.17 3.09
CA PHE A 76 -19.12 -2.95 3.90
C PHE A 76 -20.40 -2.13 3.70
N ALA A 77 -20.83 -1.94 2.44
CA ALA A 77 -22.04 -1.19 2.12
C ALA A 77 -23.30 -1.83 2.76
N GLU A 78 -23.38 -3.16 2.77
CA GLU A 78 -24.48 -3.91 3.39
C GLU A 78 -24.54 -3.68 4.91
N VAL A 79 -23.41 -3.76 5.61
CA VAL A 79 -23.39 -3.69 7.09
C VAL A 79 -23.37 -2.26 7.62
N SER A 80 -22.73 -1.32 6.92
CA SER A 80 -22.54 0.05 7.39
C SER A 80 -23.86 0.82 7.56
N GLY A 81 -24.82 0.62 6.66
CA GLY A 81 -26.16 1.22 6.74
C GLY A 81 -26.92 0.76 7.99
N ASP A 82 -26.91 -0.55 8.26
CA ASP A 82 -27.53 -1.13 9.44
C ASP A 82 -26.90 -0.64 10.74
N PHE A 83 -25.58 -0.56 10.79
CA PHE A 83 -24.86 -0.03 11.94
C PHE A 83 -25.20 1.45 12.21
N ALA A 84 -25.26 2.27 11.15
CA ALA A 84 -25.66 3.67 11.25
C ALA A 84 -27.10 3.82 11.76
N ASN A 85 -28.03 3.01 11.23
CA ASN A 85 -29.43 2.98 11.65
C ASN A 85 -29.58 2.57 13.12
N LYS A 86 -28.88 1.51 13.55
CA LYS A 86 -28.89 1.06 14.95
C LYS A 86 -28.26 2.07 15.90
N THR A 87 -27.16 2.71 15.50
CA THR A 87 -26.54 3.78 16.28
C THR A 87 -27.50 4.96 16.47
N ARG A 88 -28.22 5.37 15.41
CA ARG A 88 -29.24 6.43 15.50
C ARG A 88 -30.39 6.04 16.43
N LEU A 89 -30.86 4.79 16.36
CA LEU A 89 -31.90 4.28 17.26
C LEU A 89 -31.46 4.33 18.73
N LEU A 90 -30.24 3.84 19.03
CA LEU A 90 -29.70 3.88 20.39
C LEU A 90 -29.57 5.31 20.92
N LYS A 91 -29.16 6.28 20.08
CA LYS A 91 -29.13 7.69 20.45
C LYS A 91 -30.52 8.24 20.77
N SER A 92 -31.53 7.88 19.98
CA SER A 92 -32.93 8.27 20.25
C SER A 92 -33.41 7.68 21.58
N MET A 93 -33.19 6.38 21.79
CA MET A 93 -33.60 5.71 23.04
C MET A 93 -32.92 6.30 24.26
N LYS A 94 -31.64 6.69 24.15
CA LYS A 94 -30.93 7.42 25.20
C LYS A 94 -31.63 8.74 25.52
N ALA A 95 -31.91 9.55 24.50
CA ALA A 95 -32.58 10.85 24.68
C ALA A 95 -33.98 10.70 25.32
N ASP A 96 -34.74 9.67 24.91
CA ASP A 96 -36.04 9.37 25.50
C ASP A 96 -35.92 8.99 26.99
N LEU A 97 -34.93 8.16 27.34
CA LEU A 97 -34.65 7.80 28.73
C LEU A 97 -34.22 9.02 29.56
N ASP A 98 -33.34 9.88 29.01
CA ASP A 98 -32.89 11.11 29.67
C ASP A 98 -34.08 12.05 29.94
N HIS A 99 -35.01 12.15 28.98
CA HIS A 99 -36.25 12.91 29.16
C HIS A 99 -37.13 12.33 30.28
N ILE A 100 -37.33 11.01 30.30
CA ILE A 100 -38.11 10.32 31.33
C ILE A 100 -37.50 10.55 32.71
N PHE A 101 -36.19 10.38 32.87
CA PHE A 101 -35.53 10.55 34.16
C PHE A 101 -35.58 12.01 34.63
N THR A 102 -35.42 12.98 33.73
CA THR A 102 -35.58 14.40 34.06
C THR A 102 -37.00 14.72 34.54
N LYS A 103 -38.03 14.19 33.87
CA LYS A 103 -39.43 14.34 34.30
C LYS A 103 -39.69 13.72 35.67
N LEU A 104 -39.19 12.51 35.90
CA LEU A 104 -39.32 11.81 37.19
C LEU A 104 -38.66 12.58 38.33
N ARG A 105 -37.42 13.08 38.13
CA ARG A 105 -36.73 13.94 39.12
C ARG A 105 -37.54 15.19 39.42
N GLY A 106 -38.05 15.87 38.39
CA GLY A 106 -38.89 17.06 38.56
C GLY A 106 -40.21 16.80 39.31
N MET A 107 -40.92 15.73 38.97
CA MET A 107 -42.15 15.33 39.68
C MET A 107 -41.89 15.03 41.15
N LYS A 108 -40.81 14.30 41.44
CA LYS A 108 -40.43 13.94 42.81
C LYS A 108 -40.02 15.16 43.64
N ALA A 109 -39.27 16.10 43.05
CA ALA A 109 -38.90 17.36 43.69
C ALA A 109 -40.15 18.20 44.04
N ARG A 110 -41.11 18.29 43.11
CA ARG A 110 -42.41 18.94 43.37
C ARG A 110 -43.18 18.26 44.50
N LEU A 111 -43.22 16.93 44.53
CA LEU A 111 -43.93 16.20 45.57
C LEU A 111 -43.33 16.46 46.96
N ALA A 112 -41.99 16.46 47.06
CA ALA A 112 -41.28 16.78 48.30
C ALA A 112 -41.54 18.23 48.77
N ALA A 113 -41.60 19.18 47.84
CA ALA A 113 -41.90 20.58 48.15
C ALA A 113 -43.36 20.80 48.61
N THR A 114 -44.32 20.09 48.01
CA THR A 114 -45.75 20.24 48.35
C THR A 114 -46.12 19.53 49.66
N TYR A 115 -45.45 18.42 49.99
CA TYR A 115 -45.77 17.61 51.17
C TYR A 115 -44.50 17.27 51.98
N PRO A 116 -43.87 18.26 52.63
CA PRO A 116 -42.62 18.05 53.36
C PRO A 116 -42.78 17.05 54.52
N ASP A 117 -43.92 17.09 55.22
CA ASP A 117 -44.18 16.23 56.38
C ASP A 117 -44.50 14.77 56.02
N ALA A 118 -44.83 14.50 54.75
CA ALA A 118 -45.15 13.15 54.28
C ALA A 118 -43.91 12.32 53.92
N PHE A 119 -42.74 12.97 53.77
CA PHE A 119 -41.50 12.32 53.34
C PHE A 119 -40.32 12.80 54.21
N PRO A 120 -40.10 12.19 55.39
CA PRO A 120 -38.98 12.57 56.26
C PRO A 120 -37.63 12.44 55.55
N ASP A 121 -36.73 13.37 55.86
CA ASP A 121 -35.44 13.55 55.18
C ASP A 121 -34.65 12.24 55.07
N GLY A 122 -34.23 11.92 53.84
CA GLY A 122 -33.45 10.72 53.51
C GLY A 122 -34.26 9.57 52.88
N ALA A 123 -35.58 9.50 53.06
CA ALA A 123 -36.42 8.47 52.42
C ALA A 123 -36.45 8.64 50.88
N MET A 124 -36.52 9.89 50.42
CA MET A 124 -36.48 10.23 48.99
C MET A 124 -35.07 10.20 48.40
N SER A 125 -34.03 10.41 49.24
CA SER A 125 -32.62 10.40 48.82
C SER A 125 -32.10 9.00 48.52
N LYS A 126 -32.54 7.98 49.27
CA LYS A 126 -32.15 6.56 49.03
C LYS A 126 -32.73 6.00 47.73
N THR A 127 -33.79 6.60 47.21
CA THR A 127 -34.45 6.26 45.94
C THR A 127 -34.11 7.25 44.82
N MET A 128 -33.07 8.08 45.00
CA MET A 128 -32.57 8.96 43.94
C MET A 128 -31.87 8.13 42.88
N ASP A 129 -32.19 8.41 41.62
CA ASP A 129 -31.41 7.91 40.49
C ASP A 129 -30.03 8.59 40.50
N GLN A 130 -29.03 7.88 41.02
CA GLN A 130 -27.65 8.34 41.15
C GLN A 130 -26.87 8.34 39.84
N ARG A 131 -27.49 7.92 38.73
CA ARG A 131 -26.79 7.90 37.45
C ARG A 131 -26.48 9.35 37.03
N PRO A 132 -25.21 9.63 36.69
CA PRO A 132 -24.81 10.96 36.25
C PRO A 132 -25.58 11.34 34.99
N ASP A 133 -25.91 12.62 34.88
CA ASP A 133 -26.51 13.16 33.66
C ASP A 133 -25.46 13.06 32.54
N LEU A 134 -25.76 12.29 31.51
CA LEU A 134 -24.85 12.03 30.39
C LEU A 134 -24.67 13.24 29.46
N GLU A 135 -25.41 14.33 29.70
CA GLU A 135 -25.23 15.60 28.98
C GLU A 135 -24.11 16.48 29.56
N ILE A 136 -23.50 16.08 30.68
CA ILE A 136 -22.31 16.75 31.22
C ILE A 136 -21.11 16.22 30.43
N PRO A 137 -20.40 17.05 29.64
CA PRO A 137 -19.13 16.65 29.05
C PRO A 137 -18.20 16.17 30.18
N LEU A 138 -17.58 15.01 30.00
CA LEU A 138 -16.50 14.59 30.88
C LEU A 138 -15.33 15.56 30.65
N ASP A 139 -15.00 16.36 31.66
CA ASP A 139 -13.77 17.16 31.70
C ASP A 139 -12.51 16.29 31.63
#